data_AF-Q4L183-F1
#
_entry.id   AF-Q4L183-F1
#
_cell.length_a   1.000
_cell.length_b   1.000
_cell.length_c   1.000
_cell.angle_alpha   90.00
_cell.angle_beta   90.00
_cell.angle_gamma   90.00
#
_symmetry.space_group_name_H-M   'P 1'
#
loop_
_entity.id
_entity.type
_entity.pdbx_description
1 polymer ?
#
loop_
_entity_poly.entity_id
_entity_poly.type
_entity_poly.pdbx_seq_one_letter_code
_entity_poly.pdbx_strand_id
1 'polypeptide(L)'
;THWKHGGIVGVFGYGGGVIGRYCDQPEMFPGVAHFHTMRAAQPAAKYYHSKFLRDLCDIWDLRGSGLTNIHGSTGDIVLLG
;
A
#
# COMPACT_ATOMS: atom_id res chain seq x y z
N THR A 1 2.72 -15.31 -12.26
CA THR A 1 2.66 -14.44 -11.06
C THR A 1 3.10 -15.27 -9.88
N HIS A 2 3.81 -14.69 -8.91
CA HIS A 2 4.28 -15.36 -7.68
C HIS A 2 3.55 -14.86 -6.43
N TRP A 3 2.29 -14.52 -6.62
CA TRP A 3 1.38 -14.08 -5.58
C TRP A 3 0.24 -15.09 -5.48
N LYS A 4 -0.08 -15.52 -4.26
CA LYS A 4 -1.26 -16.35 -3.99
C LYS A 4 -2.54 -15.61 -4.39
N HIS A 5 -3.61 -16.36 -4.56
CA HIS A 5 -4.92 -15.79 -4.87
C HIS A 5 -5.45 -14.97 -3.69
N GLY A 6 -5.82 -13.71 -3.96
CA GLY A 6 -6.54 -12.85 -3.02
C GLY A 6 -5.81 -12.54 -1.71
N GLY A 7 -6.61 -12.23 -0.69
CA GLY A 7 -6.19 -11.88 0.66
C GLY A 7 -7.20 -10.93 1.31
N ILE A 8 -7.75 -11.31 2.48
CA ILE A 8 -8.75 -10.52 3.20
C ILE A 8 -8.08 -9.94 4.44
N VAL A 9 -7.81 -8.64 4.39
CA VAL A 9 -7.25 -7.84 5.49
C VAL A 9 -7.87 -6.43 5.44
N GLY A 10 -7.87 -5.72 6.56
CA GLY A 10 -8.46 -4.39 6.65
C GLY A 10 -8.26 -3.77 8.01
N VAL A 11 -8.95 -2.66 8.27
CA VAL A 11 -8.95 -1.95 9.55
C VAL A 11 -10.36 -1.96 10.15
N PHE A 12 -10.48 -2.02 11.48
CA PHE A 12 -11.79 -2.06 12.13
C PHE A 12 -12.66 -0.86 11.73
N GLY A 13 -13.95 -1.12 11.48
CA GLY A 13 -14.92 -0.12 11.03
C GLY A 13 -14.99 0.08 9.51
N TYR A 14 -14.03 -0.42 8.73
CA TYR A 14 -14.04 -0.31 7.27
C TYR A 14 -14.03 -1.68 6.58
N GLY A 15 -14.92 -1.85 5.59
CA GLY A 15 -15.01 -3.09 4.78
C GLY A 15 -14.07 -3.16 3.58
N GLY A 16 -13.19 -2.17 3.40
CA GLY A 16 -12.29 -2.08 2.24
C GLY A 16 -11.18 -1.04 2.44
N GLY A 17 -10.39 -0.81 1.40
CA GLY A 17 -9.25 0.13 1.41
C GLY A 17 -7.87 -0.52 1.53
N VAL A 18 -7.82 -1.80 1.91
CA VAL A 18 -6.59 -2.61 1.92
C VAL A 18 -6.76 -3.80 0.99
N ILE A 19 -5.79 -4.02 0.10
CA ILE A 19 -5.76 -5.18 -0.79
C ILE A 19 -4.73 -6.18 -0.25
N GLY A 20 -5.22 -7.28 0.30
CA GLY A 20 -4.37 -8.36 0.80
C GLY A 20 -3.62 -9.06 -0.33
N ARG A 21 -2.35 -9.34 -0.08
CA ARG A 21 -1.51 -10.15 -0.95
C ARG A 21 -0.39 -10.84 -0.17
N TYR A 22 -0.12 -12.08 -0.58
CA TYR A 22 0.85 -12.98 0.03
C TYR A 22 1.66 -13.65 -1.08
N CYS A 23 2.99 -13.74 -0.93
CA CYS A 23 3.82 -14.44 -1.92
C CYS A 23 3.56 -15.95 -1.89
N ASP A 24 3.79 -16.63 -3.02
CA ASP A 24 3.63 -18.09 -3.11
C ASP A 24 4.82 -18.88 -2.54
N GLN A 25 5.97 -18.21 -2.31
CA GLN A 25 7.22 -18.77 -1.80
C GLN A 25 7.75 -18.00 -0.57
N PRO A 26 7.04 -18.06 0.58
CA PRO A 26 7.38 -17.26 1.77
C PRO A 26 8.71 -17.64 2.43
N GLU A 27 9.17 -18.89 2.26
CA GLU A 27 10.45 -19.35 2.78
C GLU A 27 11.64 -18.76 2.00
N MET A 28 11.49 -18.64 0.67
CA MET A 28 12.51 -18.04 -0.20
C MET A 28 12.49 -16.51 -0.15
N PHE A 29 11.31 -15.91 0.01
CA PHE A 29 11.12 -14.45 0.02
C PHE A 29 10.35 -13.98 1.25
N PRO A 30 10.92 -14.12 2.47
CA PRO A 30 10.23 -13.82 3.71
C PRO A 30 9.81 -12.35 3.84
N GLY A 31 10.59 -11.42 3.26
CA GLY A 31 10.30 -9.98 3.30
C GLY A 31 9.02 -9.56 2.56
N VAL A 32 8.47 -10.43 1.71
CA VAL A 32 7.20 -10.19 0.99
C VAL A 32 6.19 -11.32 1.23
N ALA A 33 6.38 -12.11 2.29
CA ALA A 33 5.39 -13.09 2.72
C ALA A 33 4.02 -12.42 2.89
N HIS A 34 4.02 -11.19 3.43
CA HIS A 34 2.91 -10.26 3.42
C HIS A 34 3.33 -9.02 2.63
N PHE A 35 2.51 -8.59 1.68
CA PHE A 35 2.81 -7.43 0.84
C PHE A 35 1.53 -6.69 0.48
N HIS A 36 0.91 -6.08 1.48
CA HIS A 36 -0.46 -5.56 1.38
C HIS A 36 -0.44 -4.15 0.80
N THR A 37 -1.41 -3.83 -0.06
CA THR A 37 -1.52 -2.48 -0.62
C THR A 37 -2.56 -1.69 0.15
N MET A 38 -2.18 -0.52 0.67
CA MET A 38 -3.13 0.45 1.22
C MET A 38 -3.44 1.52 0.18
N ARG A 39 -4.73 1.82 0.00
CA ARG A 39 -5.20 2.91 -0.85
C ARG A 39 -5.53 4.11 0.03
N ALA A 40 -4.78 5.19 -0.12
CA ALA A 40 -4.98 6.43 0.63
C ALA A 40 -5.65 7.49 -0.26
N ALA A 41 -6.69 8.13 0.29
CA ALA A 41 -7.43 9.17 -0.40
C ALA A 41 -6.53 10.37 -0.72
N GLN A 42 -6.52 10.77 -2.00
CA GLN A 42 -5.78 11.90 -2.51
C GLN A 42 -6.61 13.20 -2.48
N PRO A 43 -5.98 14.39 -2.38
CA PRO A 43 -6.65 15.66 -2.67
C PRO A 43 -7.14 15.71 -4.12
N ALA A 44 -8.27 16.39 -4.34
CA ALA A 44 -8.81 16.61 -5.68
C ALA A 44 -7.74 17.24 -6.60
N ALA A 45 -7.66 16.75 -7.83
CA ALA A 45 -6.65 17.15 -8.82
C ALA A 45 -5.17 16.94 -8.40
N LYS A 46 -4.88 16.23 -7.30
CA LYS A 46 -3.54 15.76 -6.93
C LYS A 46 -2.50 16.88 -6.72
N TYR A 47 -2.91 18.03 -6.21
CA TYR A 47 -1.97 19.08 -5.79
C TYR A 47 -1.52 18.88 -4.35
N TYR A 48 -0.22 19.00 -4.10
CA TYR A 48 0.39 18.74 -2.80
C TYR A 48 1.37 19.82 -2.39
N HIS A 49 1.48 20.05 -1.08
CA HIS A 49 2.64 20.68 -0.49
C HIS A 49 3.75 19.64 -0.28
N SER A 50 5.02 20.05 -0.46
CA SER A 50 6.17 19.16 -0.22
C SER A 50 6.20 18.62 1.21
N LYS A 51 5.78 19.41 2.19
CA LYS A 51 5.66 18.96 3.59
C LYS A 51 4.73 17.75 3.73
N PHE A 52 3.55 17.79 3.11
CA PHE A 52 2.59 16.68 3.18
C PHE A 52 3.18 15.39 2.61
N LEU A 53 3.85 15.47 1.45
CA LEU A 53 4.45 14.28 0.82
C LEU A 53 5.61 13.72 1.66
N ARG A 54 6.43 14.57 2.27
CA ARG A 54 7.52 14.12 3.17
C ARG A 54 6.97 13.45 4.42
N ASP A 55 5.99 14.06 5.08
CA ASP A 55 5.35 13.47 6.25
C ASP A 55 4.71 12.10 5.90
N LEU A 56 4.14 11.95 4.70
CA LEU A 56 3.61 10.68 4.22
C LEU A 56 4.72 9.63 3.96
N CYS A 57 5.82 10.04 3.33
CA CYS A 57 7.00 9.18 3.15
C CYS A 57 7.55 8.71 4.50
N ASP A 58 7.69 9.59 5.49
CA ASP A 58 8.23 9.24 6.81
C ASP A 58 7.40 8.15 7.50
N ILE A 59 6.07 8.20 7.36
CA ILE A 59 5.17 7.15 7.87
C ILE A 59 5.39 5.84 7.10
N TRP A 60 5.51 5.92 5.77
CA TRP A 60 5.59 4.74 4.92
C TRP A 60 6.94 4.04 4.98
N ASP A 61 8.03 4.78 5.09
CA ASP A 61 9.37 4.24 5.29
C ASP A 61 9.48 3.52 6.64
N LEU A 62 8.77 3.99 7.67
CA LEU A 62 8.75 3.35 8.98
C LEU A 62 7.88 2.09 9.03
N ARG A 63 6.77 2.06 8.30
CA ARG A 63 5.69 1.06 8.50
C ARG A 63 5.38 0.18 7.29
N GLY A 64 5.98 0.46 6.14
CA GLY A 64 5.77 -0.27 4.91
C GLY A 64 7.08 -0.54 4.20
N SER A 65 6.99 -0.78 2.89
CA SER A 65 8.14 -1.11 2.04
C SER A 65 8.93 0.12 1.55
N GLY A 66 8.40 1.34 1.72
CA GLY A 66 8.91 2.55 1.07
C GLY A 66 8.53 2.66 -0.42
N LEU A 67 7.86 1.65 -1.00
CA LEU A 67 7.43 1.66 -2.40
C LEU A 67 6.02 2.23 -2.56
N THR A 68 5.80 3.03 -3.59
CA THR A 68 4.50 3.66 -3.85
C THR A 68 4.18 3.68 -5.34
N ASN A 69 2.89 3.76 -5.66
CA ASN A 69 2.44 4.27 -6.96
C ASN A 69 1.75 5.62 -6.74
N ILE A 70 2.23 6.65 -7.44
CA ILE A 70 1.68 8.01 -7.44
C ILE A 70 1.16 8.26 -8.86
N HIS A 71 -0.03 7.78 -9.23
CA HIS A 71 -1.15 7.28 -8.42
C HIS A 71 -1.71 5.96 -8.99
N GLY A 72 -2.68 5.35 -8.30
CA GLY A 72 -3.55 4.34 -8.91
C GLY A 72 -4.42 4.95 -10.01
N SER A 73 -4.86 4.14 -10.98
CA SER A 73 -5.67 4.62 -12.12
C SER A 73 -6.98 5.28 -11.70
N THR A 74 -7.60 4.82 -10.60
CA THR A 74 -8.80 5.44 -10.03
C THR A 74 -8.50 6.76 -9.30
N GLY A 75 -7.26 6.97 -8.86
CA GLY A 75 -6.80 8.24 -8.30
C GLY A 75 -6.07 8.14 -6.96
N ASP A 76 -6.23 7.04 -6.22
CA ASP A 76 -5.65 6.86 -4.88
C ASP A 76 -4.12 6.98 -4.87
N ILE A 77 -3.57 7.48 -3.76
CA ILE A 77 -2.18 7.21 -3.43
C ILE A 77 -2.07 5.74 -3.06
N VAL A 78 -1.12 5.02 -3.66
CA VAL A 78 -0.92 3.59 -3.42
C VAL A 78 0.33 3.40 -2.59
N LEU A 79 0.16 2.94 -1.35
CA LEU A 79 1.25 2.50 -0.48
C LEU A 79 1.42 0.99 -0.68
N LEU A 80 2.50 0.58 -1.34
CA LEU A 80 2.64 -0.75 -1.90
C LEU A 80 3.50 -1.65 -1.01
N GLY A 81 2.88 -2.55 -0.25
CA GLY A 81 3.60 -3.54 0.55
C GLY A 81 3.81 -3.10 1.98
#